data_AF-A0A5E4Z2X5-F1
#
_entry.id   AF-A0A5E4Z2X5-F1
#
_cell.length_a   1.000
_cell.length_b   1.000
_cell.length_c   1.000
_cell.angle_alpha   90.00
_cell.angle_beta   90.00
_cell.angle_gamma   90.00
#
_symmetry.space_group_name_H-M   'P 1'
#
loop_
_entity.id
_entity.type
_entity.pdbx_description
1 polymer ?
#
loop_
_entity_poly.entity_id
_entity_poly.type
_entity_poly.pdbx_seq_one_letter_code
_entity_poly.pdbx_strand_id
1 'polypeptide(L)'
;MPPPIQIPRKETDTGRGGTAVTTEMRREWQRLGKQGVGKAGGFAGVARQYSIATGTLNRYLRVDGTLSKRAEDRLNPPGSELTLEMLREWKALGQAGIEAAGGFDGVARRDNVPAAALRRYLRADGSLTPFGENRLRKAGTRPM
;
A
#
# COMPACT_ATOMS: atom_id res chain seq x y z
N MET A 1 25.83 22.92 6.96
CA MET A 1 24.40 23.21 6.71
C MET A 1 23.91 22.25 5.65
N PRO A 2 22.93 21.37 5.89
CA PRO A 2 22.38 20.55 4.83
C PRO A 2 21.48 21.42 3.92
N PRO A 3 21.45 21.18 2.60
CA PRO A 3 20.71 22.01 1.67
C PRO A 3 19.18 21.87 1.87
N PRO A 4 18.38 22.89 1.53
CA PRO A 4 16.93 22.77 1.48
C PRO A 4 16.58 21.77 0.38
N ILE A 5 15.83 20.73 0.74
CA ILE A 5 15.32 19.74 -0.20
C ILE A 5 14.30 20.47 -1.09
N GLN A 6 14.72 20.87 -2.29
CA GLN A 6 13.85 21.41 -3.32
C GLN A 6 13.10 20.25 -3.97
N ILE A 7 11.91 19.94 -3.45
CA ILE A 7 10.97 19.03 -4.12
C ILE A 7 10.27 19.86 -5.20
N PRO A 8 10.32 19.45 -6.49
CA PRO A 8 9.67 20.18 -7.56
C PRO A 8 8.17 20.26 -7.29
N ARG A 9 7.65 21.48 -7.28
CA ARG A 9 6.22 21.78 -7.18
C ARG A 9 5.53 21.16 -8.40
N LYS A 10 5.08 19.91 -8.29
CA LYS A 10 4.21 19.29 -9.28
C LYS A 10 2.87 20.00 -9.18
N GLU A 11 2.63 20.93 -10.11
CA GLU A 11 1.30 21.44 -10.42
C GLU A 11 0.39 20.25 -10.74
N THR A 12 -0.39 19.83 -9.75
CA THR A 12 -1.52 18.93 -9.96
C THR A 12 -2.70 19.79 -10.39
N ASP A 13 -2.82 20.01 -11.69
CA ASP A 13 -4.06 20.40 -12.33
C ASP A 13 -5.07 19.27 -12.16
N THR A 14 -6.07 19.47 -11.30
CA THR A 14 -7.41 18.90 -11.48
C THR A 14 -8.39 19.79 -10.74
N GLY A 15 -9.30 20.40 -11.49
CA GLY A 15 -10.26 21.37 -11.00
C GLY A 15 -11.17 20.88 -9.88
N ARG A 16 -11.61 21.86 -9.09
CA ARG A 16 -12.74 21.83 -8.14
C ARG A 16 -12.54 20.96 -6.88
N GLY A 17 -11.89 21.56 -5.88
CA GLY A 17 -12.27 21.41 -4.47
C GLY A 17 -11.92 20.08 -3.80
N GLY A 18 -10.64 19.86 -3.52
CA GLY A 18 -10.15 18.81 -2.63
C GLY A 18 -9.08 17.95 -3.31
N THR A 19 -7.82 18.21 -2.99
CA THR A 19 -6.67 17.40 -3.42
C THR A 19 -6.88 15.94 -3.03
N ALA A 20 -7.16 15.10 -4.01
CA ALA A 20 -7.28 13.66 -3.81
C ALA A 20 -5.92 13.11 -3.39
N VAL A 21 -5.85 12.49 -2.20
CA VAL A 21 -4.60 11.92 -1.69
C VAL A 21 -4.14 10.76 -2.58
N THR A 22 -3.13 11.03 -3.42
CA THR A 22 -2.56 10.06 -4.36
C THR A 22 -1.60 9.09 -3.67
N THR A 23 -1.26 7.99 -4.35
CA THR A 23 -0.29 7.02 -3.83
C THR A 23 1.12 7.61 -3.76
N GLU A 24 1.47 8.53 -4.66
CA GLU A 24 2.75 9.23 -4.65
C GLU A 24 2.86 10.16 -3.42
N MET A 25 1.83 10.94 -3.11
CA MET A 25 1.79 11.74 -1.87
C MET A 25 1.98 10.88 -0.63
N ARG A 26 1.32 9.71 -0.58
CA ARG A 26 1.50 8.76 0.54
C ARG A 26 2.94 8.24 0.65
N ARG A 27 3.63 7.97 -0.46
CA ARG A 27 5.06 7.59 -0.45
C ARG A 27 5.95 8.71 0.05
N GLU A 28 5.68 9.92 -0.40
CA GLU A 28 6.48 11.09 -0.04
C GLU A 28 6.36 11.43 1.45
N TRP A 29 5.14 11.32 1.99
CA TRP A 29 4.87 11.41 3.41
C TRP A 29 5.57 10.33 4.25
N GLN A 30 5.62 9.09 3.76
CA GLN A 30 6.39 8.02 4.40
C GLN A 30 7.89 8.37 4.49
N ARG A 31 8.43 9.00 3.44
CA ARG A 31 9.85 9.40 3.37
C ARG A 31 10.16 10.63 4.22
N LEU A 32 9.21 11.54 4.40
CA LEU A 32 9.35 12.70 5.28
C LEU A 32 9.60 12.26 6.72
N GLY A 33 8.79 11.34 7.24
CA GLY A 33 8.87 10.87 8.61
C GLY A 33 8.81 12.00 9.65
N LYS A 34 9.17 11.70 10.90
CA LYS A 34 9.13 12.67 12.02
C LYS A 34 9.98 13.93 11.76
N GLN A 35 11.15 13.77 11.14
CA GLN A 35 12.06 14.88 10.85
C GLN A 35 11.54 15.79 9.74
N GLY A 36 10.95 15.23 8.68
CA GLY A 36 10.37 16.00 7.58
C GLY A 36 9.14 16.79 8.02
N VAL A 37 8.28 16.20 8.84
CA VAL A 37 7.13 16.91 9.43
C VAL A 37 7.57 18.03 10.36
N GLY A 38 8.61 17.82 11.19
CA GLY A 38 9.19 18.88 12.01
C GLY A 38 9.71 20.06 11.18
N LYS A 39 10.45 19.77 10.09
CA LYS A 39 10.98 20.78 9.16
C LYS A 39 9.89 21.57 8.43
N ALA A 40 8.74 20.95 8.17
CA ALA A 40 7.62 21.63 7.53
C ALA A 40 6.90 22.63 8.46
N GLY A 41 7.21 22.65 9.77
CA GLY A 41 6.44 23.40 10.77
C GLY A 41 5.34 22.57 11.42
N GLY A 42 5.54 21.25 11.49
CA GLY A 42 4.58 20.30 12.02
C GLY A 42 3.47 19.94 11.03
N PHE A 43 2.44 19.32 11.57
CA PHE A 43 1.31 18.78 10.81
C PHE A 43 0.55 19.85 9.99
N ALA A 44 0.42 21.06 10.55
CA ALA A 44 -0.19 22.21 9.87
C ALA A 44 0.68 22.73 8.71
N GLY A 45 1.99 22.64 8.86
CA GLY A 45 2.97 22.97 7.83
C GLY A 45 2.88 22.06 6.62
N VAL A 46 2.82 20.75 6.85
CA VAL A 46 2.59 19.74 5.79
C VAL A 46 1.25 19.96 5.11
N ALA A 47 0.18 20.20 5.87
CA ALA A 47 -1.15 20.49 5.32
C ALA A 47 -1.14 21.72 4.38
N ARG A 48 -0.41 22.77 4.76
CA ARG A 48 -0.21 23.97 3.92
C ARG A 48 0.64 23.69 2.68
N GLN A 49 1.75 22.95 2.82
CA GLN A 49 2.63 22.64 1.69
C GLN A 49 1.92 21.84 0.59
N TYR A 50 1.05 20.92 0.97
CA TYR A 50 0.32 20.08 0.02
C TYR A 50 -1.10 20.59 -0.29
N SER A 51 -1.50 21.76 0.25
CA SER A 51 -2.86 22.31 0.13
C SER A 51 -3.95 21.27 0.44
N ILE A 52 -3.76 20.48 1.49
CA ILE A 52 -4.71 19.46 1.96
C ILE A 52 -5.30 19.89 3.29
N ALA A 53 -6.61 19.70 3.45
CA ALA A 53 -7.27 19.90 4.73
C ALA A 53 -6.63 19.03 5.83
N THR A 54 -6.32 19.62 6.98
CA THR A 54 -5.66 18.94 8.10
C THR A 54 -6.43 17.71 8.57
N GLY A 55 -7.77 17.75 8.53
CA GLY A 55 -8.63 16.59 8.83
C GLY A 55 -8.48 15.44 7.82
N THR A 56 -8.26 15.75 6.55
CA THR A 56 -7.93 14.75 5.52
C THR A 56 -6.54 14.19 5.73
N LEU A 57 -5.55 15.05 6.04
CA LEU A 57 -4.18 14.62 6.32
C LEU A 57 -4.14 13.67 7.52
N ASN A 58 -4.91 13.93 8.60
CA ASN A 58 -4.95 13.09 9.82
C ASN A 58 -5.51 11.67 9.56
N ARG A 59 -6.27 11.49 8.47
CA ARG A 59 -6.73 10.16 8.05
C ARG A 59 -5.60 9.30 7.48
N TYR A 60 -4.50 9.91 7.04
CA TYR A 60 -3.41 9.23 6.35
C TYR A 60 -2.06 9.35 7.04
N LEU A 61 -1.77 10.48 7.68
CA LEU A 61 -0.54 10.82 8.39
C LEU A 61 -0.84 11.06 9.87
N ARG A 62 0.03 10.60 10.76
CA ARG A 62 0.00 10.86 12.20
C ARG A 62 0.83 12.12 12.54
N VAL A 63 0.62 12.65 13.73
CA VAL A 63 1.30 13.86 14.23
C VAL A 63 2.82 13.68 14.35
N ASP A 64 3.27 12.44 14.57
CA ASP A 64 4.69 12.06 14.59
C ASP A 64 5.31 11.88 13.19
N GLY A 65 4.55 12.14 12.12
CA GLY A 65 4.98 11.99 10.74
C GLY A 65 5.02 10.56 10.22
N THR A 66 4.47 9.60 10.96
CA THR A 66 4.26 8.23 10.46
C THR A 66 2.95 8.13 9.68
N LEU A 67 2.85 7.16 8.78
CA LEU A 67 1.58 6.87 8.12
C LEU A 67 0.63 6.16 9.09
N SER A 68 -0.66 6.41 8.93
CA SER A 68 -1.67 5.60 9.61
C SER A 68 -1.65 4.17 9.06
N LYS A 69 -1.98 3.18 9.89
CA LYS A 69 -2.11 1.77 9.47
C LYS A 69 -2.94 1.61 8.19
N ARG A 70 -4.01 2.39 8.05
CA ARG A 70 -4.87 2.37 6.84
C ARG A 70 -4.16 2.94 5.60
N ALA A 71 -3.33 3.96 5.76
CA ALA A 71 -2.51 4.51 4.68
C ALA A 71 -1.37 3.57 4.33
N GLU A 72 -0.73 2.96 5.32
CA GLU A 72 0.28 1.91 5.14
C GLU A 72 -0.30 0.70 4.42
N ASP A 73 -1.44 0.16 4.85
CA ASP A 73 -2.14 -0.94 4.18
C ASP A 73 -2.57 -0.61 2.73
N ARG A 74 -2.69 0.68 2.38
CA ARG A 74 -2.97 1.12 1.01
C ARG A 74 -1.70 1.31 0.19
N LEU A 75 -0.62 1.70 0.84
CA LEU A 75 0.69 1.92 0.23
C LEU A 75 1.43 0.60 0.01
N ASN A 76 1.31 -0.28 0.99
CA ASN A 76 1.93 -1.58 1.10
C ASN A 76 0.87 -2.57 1.62
N PRO A 77 -0.08 -2.99 0.76
CA PRO A 77 -1.09 -3.96 1.17
C PRO A 77 -0.38 -5.22 1.68
N PRO A 78 -0.81 -5.78 2.82
CA PRO A 78 -0.19 -6.97 3.39
C PRO A 78 -0.24 -8.08 2.33
N GLY A 79 0.93 -8.63 2.02
CA GLY A 79 1.18 -9.42 0.82
C GLY A 79 1.86 -8.64 -0.32
N SER A 80 2.52 -7.53 -0.03
CA SER A 80 3.39 -6.85 -0.99
C SER A 80 4.62 -7.65 -1.37
N GLU A 81 5.16 -8.43 -0.43
CA GLU A 81 6.19 -9.46 -0.68
C GLU A 81 5.64 -10.68 -1.42
N LEU A 82 4.32 -10.84 -1.51
CA LEU A 82 3.74 -11.88 -2.36
C LEU A 82 3.93 -11.48 -3.82
N THR A 83 4.80 -12.24 -4.48
CA THR A 83 5.02 -12.12 -5.91
C THR A 83 3.78 -12.57 -6.66
N LEU A 84 3.64 -12.05 -7.87
CA LEU A 84 2.54 -12.43 -8.75
C LEU A 84 2.63 -13.89 -9.16
N GLU A 85 3.84 -14.44 -9.18
CA GLU A 85 4.11 -15.84 -9.46
C GLU A 85 3.51 -16.73 -8.37
N MET A 86 3.75 -16.42 -7.09
CA MET A 86 3.10 -17.14 -5.97
C MET A 86 1.58 -17.09 -6.09
N LEU A 87 1.01 -15.93 -6.41
CA LEU A 87 -0.44 -15.76 -6.61
C LEU A 87 -0.99 -16.63 -7.76
N ARG A 88 -0.22 -16.83 -8.83
CA ARG A 88 -0.58 -17.71 -9.96
C ARG A 88 -0.44 -19.18 -9.57
N GLU A 89 0.62 -19.55 -8.89
CA GLU A 89 0.84 -20.91 -8.38
C GLU A 89 -0.28 -21.33 -7.43
N TRP A 90 -0.68 -20.45 -6.52
CA TRP A 90 -1.79 -20.71 -5.60
C TRP A 90 -3.12 -20.91 -6.30
N LYS A 91 -3.39 -20.12 -7.35
CA LYS A 91 -4.56 -20.33 -8.20
C LYS A 91 -4.48 -21.67 -8.94
N ALA A 92 -3.29 -22.07 -9.38
CA ALA A 92 -3.07 -23.33 -10.08
C ALA A 92 -3.18 -24.56 -9.17
N LEU A 93 -2.89 -24.43 -7.87
CA LEU A 93 -3.11 -25.49 -6.88
C LEU A 93 -4.58 -25.90 -6.78
N GLY A 94 -5.50 -24.93 -6.86
CA GLY A 94 -6.93 -25.17 -6.67
C GLY A 94 -7.25 -25.70 -5.26
N GLN A 95 -8.51 -26.08 -5.03
CA GLN A 95 -8.95 -26.65 -3.75
C GLN A 95 -8.13 -27.89 -3.36
N ALA A 96 -7.94 -28.83 -4.31
CA ALA A 96 -7.24 -30.08 -4.05
C ALA A 96 -5.77 -29.87 -3.64
N GLY A 97 -5.07 -28.92 -4.27
CA GLY A 97 -3.68 -28.59 -3.91
C GLY A 97 -3.56 -27.89 -2.56
N ILE A 98 -4.54 -27.07 -2.18
CA ILE A 98 -4.59 -26.45 -0.85
C ILE A 98 -4.84 -27.49 0.23
N GLU A 99 -5.81 -28.38 0.03
CA GLU A 99 -6.11 -29.46 0.98
C GLU A 99 -4.92 -30.42 1.12
N ALA A 100 -4.29 -30.80 0.00
CA ALA A 100 -3.10 -31.66 0.00
C ALA A 100 -1.90 -31.06 0.74
N ALA A 101 -1.79 -29.72 0.75
CA ALA A 101 -0.75 -29.04 1.53
C ALA A 101 -1.02 -29.05 3.04
N GLY A 102 -2.22 -29.43 3.50
CA GLY A 102 -2.67 -29.27 4.88
C GLY A 102 -3.48 -27.98 5.09
N GLY A 103 -4.13 -27.49 4.05
CA GLY A 103 -4.90 -26.25 4.06
C GLY A 103 -4.03 -25.00 3.88
N PHE A 104 -4.61 -23.84 4.19
CA PHE A 104 -3.92 -22.56 4.08
C PHE A 104 -2.64 -22.48 4.92
N ASP A 105 -2.62 -23.07 6.11
CA ASP A 105 -1.42 -23.10 6.95
C ASP A 105 -0.29 -23.93 6.32
N GLY A 106 -0.65 -24.99 5.59
CA GLY A 106 0.28 -25.80 4.81
C GLY A 106 0.94 -25.05 3.66
N VAL A 107 0.11 -24.42 2.82
CA VAL A 107 0.59 -23.57 1.72
C VAL A 107 1.42 -22.40 2.26
N ALA A 108 0.97 -21.78 3.36
CA ALA A 108 1.67 -20.70 4.03
C ALA A 108 3.07 -21.09 4.50
N ARG A 109 3.23 -22.29 5.09
CA ARG A 109 4.56 -22.81 5.46
C ARG A 109 5.42 -23.13 4.24
N ARG A 110 4.83 -23.73 3.20
CA ARG A 110 5.55 -24.10 1.97
C ARG A 110 6.21 -22.89 1.33
N ASP A 111 5.46 -21.79 1.24
CA ASP A 111 5.89 -20.60 0.54
C ASP A 111 6.48 -19.53 1.49
N ASN A 112 6.62 -19.87 2.78
CA ASN A 112 7.10 -19.00 3.85
C ASN A 112 6.34 -17.65 3.94
N VAL A 113 5.02 -17.71 3.87
CA VAL A 113 4.13 -16.55 3.89
C VAL A 113 3.18 -16.58 5.07
N PRO A 114 2.65 -15.41 5.50
CA PRO A 114 1.62 -15.39 6.51
C PRO A 114 0.31 -15.99 5.97
N ALA A 115 -0.26 -16.99 6.67
CA ALA A 115 -1.55 -17.57 6.30
C ALA A 115 -2.70 -16.53 6.23
N ALA A 116 -2.63 -15.50 7.08
CA ALA A 116 -3.56 -14.37 7.03
C ALA A 116 -3.44 -13.54 5.73
N ALA A 117 -2.23 -13.43 5.17
CA ALA A 117 -2.02 -12.80 3.88
C ALA A 117 -2.57 -13.68 2.76
N LEU A 118 -2.27 -14.98 2.77
CA LEU A 118 -2.77 -15.97 1.80
C LEU A 118 -4.31 -15.92 1.68
N ARG A 119 -5.04 -15.94 2.80
CA ARG A 119 -6.51 -15.85 2.87
C ARG A 119 -7.09 -14.53 2.32
N ARG A 120 -6.29 -13.48 2.22
CA ARG A 120 -6.71 -12.19 1.64
C ARG A 120 -6.72 -12.23 0.12
N TYR A 121 -5.91 -13.09 -0.49
CA TYR A 121 -5.73 -13.19 -1.94
C TYR A 121 -6.38 -14.43 -2.55
N LEU A 122 -6.46 -15.52 -1.79
CA LEU A 122 -6.95 -16.82 -2.21
C LEU A 122 -8.06 -17.30 -1.29
N ARG A 123 -9.07 -17.96 -1.85
CA ARG A 123 -10.17 -18.62 -1.15
C ARG A 123 -9.87 -20.10 -0.94
N ALA A 124 -10.61 -20.74 -0.05
CA ALA A 124 -10.39 -22.14 0.32
C ALA A 124 -10.63 -23.12 -0.86
N ASP A 125 -11.44 -22.70 -1.83
CA ASP A 125 -11.70 -23.41 -3.10
C ASP A 125 -10.56 -23.22 -4.13
N GLY A 126 -9.52 -22.45 -3.81
CA GLY A 126 -8.43 -22.11 -4.73
C GLY A 126 -8.75 -20.98 -5.70
N SER A 127 -9.94 -20.37 -5.60
CA SER A 127 -10.29 -19.18 -6.38
C SER A 127 -9.62 -17.93 -5.82
N LEU A 128 -9.31 -16.96 -6.68
CA LEU A 128 -8.82 -15.66 -6.21
C LEU A 128 -9.95 -14.86 -5.56
N THR A 129 -9.61 -14.05 -4.55
CA THR A 129 -10.52 -13.02 -4.04
C THR A 129 -10.55 -11.83 -5.01
N PRO A 130 -11.53 -10.92 -4.92
CA PRO A 130 -11.50 -9.67 -5.70
C PRO A 130 -10.21 -8.86 -5.49
N PHE A 131 -9.55 -9.04 -4.33
CA PHE A 131 -8.27 -8.41 -4.03
C PHE A 131 -7.11 -9.08 -4.79
N GLY A 132 -7.09 -10.42 -4.84
CA GLY A 132 -6.16 -11.22 -5.66
C GLY A 132 -6.31 -10.95 -7.15
N GLU A 133 -7.54 -10.92 -7.64
CA GLU A 133 -7.83 -10.61 -9.05
C GLU A 133 -7.39 -9.20 -9.42
N ASN A 134 -7.71 -8.21 -8.60
CA ASN A 134 -7.32 -6.83 -8.85
C ASN A 134 -5.79 -6.66 -8.84
N ARG A 135 -5.07 -7.41 -7.99
CA ARG A 135 -3.60 -7.41 -7.97
C ARG A 135 -3.02 -8.08 -9.21
N LEU A 136 -3.56 -9.23 -9.62
CA LEU A 136 -3.16 -9.92 -10.84
C LEU A 136 -3.41 -9.07 -12.09
N ARG A 137 -4.55 -8.36 -12.14
CA ARG A 137 -4.91 -7.44 -13.25
C ARG A 137 -4.00 -6.21 -13.30
N LYS A 138 -3.72 -5.58 -12.16
CA LYS A 138 -2.84 -4.40 -12.06
C LYS A 138 -1.38 -4.72 -12.43
N ALA A 139 -0.95 -5.94 -12.17
CA ALA A 139 0.36 -6.39 -12.57
C ALA A 139 0.50 -6.62 -14.07
N GLY A 140 -0.54 -7.15 -14.72
CA GLY A 140 -0.56 -7.29 -16.17
C GLY A 140 -0.68 -5.96 -16.94
N THR A 141 -0.90 -4.84 -16.24
CA THR A 141 -1.02 -3.49 -16.83
C THR A 141 0.21 -2.61 -16.62
N ARG A 142 1.30 -3.15 -16.06
CA ARG A 142 2.57 -2.43 -15.97
C ARG A 142 3.38 -2.70 -17.25
N PRO A 143 3.54 -1.73 -18.18
CA PRO A 143 4.48 -1.92 -19.27
C PRO A 143 5.88 -2.07 -18.66
N MET A 144 6.60 -3.08 -19.16
CA MET A 144 8.02 -3.29 -18.89
C MET A 144 8.82 -2.05 -19.29
#